data_AF-A0A817MUG7-F1
#
_entry.id   AF-A0A817MUG7-F1
#
_cell.length_a   1.000
_cell.length_b   1.000
_cell.length_c   1.000
_cell.angle_alpha   90.00
_cell.angle_beta   90.00
_cell.angle_gamma   90.00
#
_symmetry.space_group_name_H-M   'P 1'
#
loop_
_entity.id
_entity.type
_entity.pdbx_description
1 polymer ?
#
loop_
_entity_poly.entity_id
_entity_poly.type
_entity_poly.pdbx_seq_one_letter_code
_entity_poly.pdbx_strand_id
1 'polypeptide(L)' 'MRFLRRVAGLTLRGKTRSSSIRESLQIEPLFLHIERSQLQWFGHVLRMPQNQLPYQIFQAIPTGKRPIGRPRT' A
#
# COMPACT_ATOMS: atom_id res chain seq x y z
N MET A 1 -3.16 -13.02 8.33
CA MET A 1 -2.70 -13.19 9.73
C MET A 1 -2.93 -14.58 10.31
N ARG A 2 -3.82 -15.43 9.73
CA ARG A 2 -4.04 -16.81 10.19
C ARG A 2 -2.77 -17.67 10.17
N PHE A 3 -2.01 -17.59 9.08
CA PHE A 3 -0.72 -18.29 8.94
C PHE A 3 0.27 -17.89 10.05
N LEU A 4 0.59 -16.61 10.17
CA LEU A 4 1.52 -16.11 11.20
C LEU A 4 1.05 -16.40 12.63
N ARG A 5 -0.27 -16.35 12.89
CA ARG A 5 -0.83 -16.77 14.18
C ARG A 5 -0.55 -18.24 14.46
N ARG A 6 -0.71 -19.11 13.47
CA ARG A 6 -0.43 -20.56 13.62
C ARG A 6 1.06 -20.82 13.84
N VAL A 7 1.93 -20.13 13.11
CA VAL A 7 3.40 -20.19 13.31
C VAL A 7 3.78 -19.74 14.72
N ALA A 8 3.16 -18.68 15.22
CA ALA A 8 3.39 -18.17 16.58
C ALA A 8 2.64 -18.96 17.68
N GLY A 9 1.89 -20.01 17.35
CA GLY A 9 1.09 -20.77 18.34
C GLY A 9 -0.08 -20.00 18.96
N LEU A 10 -0.50 -18.88 18.35
CA LEU A 10 -1.52 -17.97 18.87
C LEU A 10 -2.90 -18.24 18.29
N THR A 11 -3.93 -18.17 19.14
CA THR A 11 -5.33 -18.26 18.74
C THR A 11 -5.99 -16.87 18.68
N LEU A 12 -7.19 -16.78 18.09
CA LEU A 12 -7.96 -15.53 18.09
C LEU A 12 -8.50 -15.17 19.48
N ARG A 13 -8.70 -16.14 20.37
CA ARG A 13 -9.20 -15.91 21.74
C ARG A 13 -8.25 -15.06 22.57
N GLY A 14 -6.94 -15.16 22.33
CA GLY A 14 -5.93 -14.35 23.01
C GLY A 14 -5.95 -12.86 22.64
N LYS A 15 -6.75 -12.44 21.65
CA LYS A 15 -6.89 -11.03 21.21
C LYS A 15 -5.57 -10.30 20.94
N THR A 16 -4.48 -11.03 20.72
CA THR A 16 -3.16 -10.46 20.45
C THR A 16 -3.19 -9.63 19.18
N ARG A 17 -2.62 -8.42 19.22
CA ARG A 17 -2.59 -7.50 18.09
C ARG A 17 -1.72 -8.06 16.97
N SER A 18 -2.15 -7.89 15.72
CA SER A 18 -1.39 -8.39 14.56
C SER A 18 -0.01 -7.76 14.41
N SER A 19 0.19 -6.53 14.90
CA SER A 19 1.51 -5.88 14.93
C SER A 19 2.47 -6.64 15.84
N SER A 20 2.06 -6.97 17.07
CA SER A 20 2.87 -7.70 18.04
C SER A 20 3.26 -9.09 17.54
N ILE A 21 2.40 -9.76 16.78
CA ILE A 21 2.70 -11.07 16.17
C ILE A 21 3.77 -10.96 15.08
N ARG A 22 3.75 -9.88 14.30
CA ARG A 22 4.78 -9.65 13.28
C ARG A 22 6.10 -9.30 13.95
N GLU A 23 6.06 -8.46 14.98
CA GLU A 23 7.23 -8.08 15.78
C GLU A 23 7.88 -9.30 16.45
N SER A 24 7.09 -10.18 17.08
CA SER A 24 7.62 -11.41 17.69
C SER A 24 8.26 -12.36 16.69
N LEU A 25 7.82 -12.33 15.43
CA LEU A 25 8.38 -13.13 14.34
C LEU A 25 9.43 -12.36 13.52
N GLN A 26 9.78 -11.14 13.92
CA GLN A 26 10.71 -10.24 13.21
C GLN A 26 10.32 -10.03 11.73
N ILE A 27 9.02 -10.07 11.45
CA ILE A 27 8.48 -9.88 10.10
C ILE A 27 8.19 -8.40 9.89
N GLU A 28 8.75 -7.86 8.83
CA GLU A 28 8.41 -6.51 8.42
C GLU A 28 6.91 -6.40 8.07
N PRO A 29 6.21 -5.36 8.56
CA PRO A 29 4.89 -5.02 8.06
C PRO A 29 4.87 -4.78 6.54
N LEU A 30 3.95 -5.45 5.84
CA LEU A 30 3.76 -5.30 4.39
C LEU A 30 3.59 -3.84 3.92
N PHE A 31 3.01 -2.98 4.76
CA PHE A 31 2.79 -1.58 4.38
C PHE A 31 4.11 -0.85 4.13
N LEU A 32 5.18 -1.15 4.87
CA LEU A 32 6.48 -0.52 4.67
C LEU A 32 7.08 -0.92 3.31
N HIS A 33 6.93 -2.17 2.91
CA HIS A 33 7.36 -2.63 1.59
C HIS A 33 6.59 -1.93 0.46
N ILE A 34 5.28 -1.75 0.63
CA ILE A 34 4.42 -1.01 -0.30
C ILE A 34 4.85 0.45 -0.37
N GLU A 35 5.05 1.12 0.77
CA GLU A 35 5.48 2.52 0.83
C GLU A 35 6.85 2.72 0.15
N ARG A 36 7.82 1.84 0.42
CA ARG A 36 9.12 1.91 -0.27
C ARG A 36 8.98 1.79 -1.79
N SER A 37 8.15 0.87 -2.26
CA SER A 37 7.90 0.67 -3.69
C SER A 37 7.20 1.88 -4.31
N GLN A 38 6.23 2.47 -3.59
CA GLN A 38 5.55 3.70 -4.00
C GLN A 38 6.53 4.88 -4.10
N LEU A 39 7.43 5.04 -3.12
CA LEU A 39 8.44 6.11 -3.13
C LEU A 39 9.46 5.93 -4.26
N GLN A 40 9.89 4.70 -4.52
CA GLN A 40 10.77 4.40 -5.67
C GLN A 40 10.09 4.74 -7.00
N TRP A 41 8.83 4.33 -7.16
CA TRP A 41 8.04 4.67 -8.34
C TRP A 41 7.82 6.18 -8.48
N PHE A 42 7.50 6.86 -7.38
CA PHE A 42 7.34 8.32 -7.35
C PHE A 42 8.62 9.04 -7.78
N GLY A 43 9.76 8.67 -7.19
CA GLY A 43 11.05 9.24 -7.57
C GLY A 43 11.46 8.89 -9.01
N HIS A 44 10.98 7.78 -9.56
CA HIS A 44 11.14 7.46 -10.98
C HIS A 44 10.31 8.40 -11.86
N VAL A 45 9.02 8.61 -11.54
CA VAL A 45 8.15 9.54 -12.27
C VAL A 45 8.71 10.96 -12.27
N LEU A 46 9.19 11.46 -11.12
CA LEU A 46 9.76 12.81 -11.02
C LEU A 46 11.04 13.01 -11.86
N ARG A 47 11.78 11.93 -12.15
CA ARG A 47 12.97 11.97 -13.01
C ARG A 47 12.64 11.80 -14.49
N MET A 48 11.41 11.44 -14.85
CA MET A 48 11.01 11.32 -16.24
C MET A 48 10.97 12.68 -16.92
N PRO A 49 11.27 12.75 -18.23
CA PRO A 49 11.10 13.99 -18.99
C PRO A 49 9.62 14.36 -19.10
N GLN A 50 9.34 15.67 -19.19
CA GLN A 50 7.99 16.23 -19.08
C GLN A 50 7.04 15.82 -20.23
N ASN A 51 7.59 15.31 -21.33
CA ASN A 51 6.81 14.79 -22.45
C ASN A 51 6.30 13.35 -22.22
N GLN A 52 6.68 12.69 -21.12
CA GLN A 52 6.24 11.34 -20.79
C GLN A 52 4.85 11.36 -20.15
N LEU A 53 3.99 10.46 -20.63
CA LEU A 53 2.61 10.33 -20.14
C LEU A 53 2.51 10.17 -18.62
N PRO A 54 3.32 9.33 -17.94
CA PRO A 54 3.21 9.20 -16.49
C PRO A 54 3.49 10.50 -15.74
N TYR A 55 4.48 11.29 -16.18
CA TYR A 55 4.77 12.60 -15.59
C TYR A 55 3.61 13.57 -15.82
N GLN A 56 3.07 13.61 -17.04
CA GLN A 56 1.94 14.48 -17.38
C GLN A 56 0.67 14.14 -16.58
N ILE A 57 0.32 12.86 -16.49
CA ILE A 57 -0.83 12.39 -15.71
C ILE A 57 -0.63 12.67 -14.22
N PHE A 58 0.58 12.47 -13.71
CA PHE A 58 0.90 12.76 -12.31
C PHE A 58 0.71 14.25 -11.96
N GLN A 59 1.06 15.16 -12.89
CA GLN A 59 0.90 16.60 -12.73
C GLN A 59 -0.51 17.11 -13.09
N ALA A 60 -1.35 16.26 -13.69
CA ALA A 60 -2.66 16.68 -14.16
C ALA A 60 -3.61 16.96 -13.00
N ILE A 61 -4.34 18.08 -13.08
CA ILE A 61 -5.45 18.40 -12.18
C ILE A 61 -6.74 18.09 -12.95
N PRO A 62 -7.38 16.92 -12.71
CA PRO A 62 -8.59 16.56 -13.43
C PRO A 62 -9.72 17.54 -13.09
N THR A 63 -10.43 18.00 -14.12
CA THR A 63 -11.62 18.84 -13.97
C THR A 63 -12.87 17.97 -13.88
N GLY A 64 -13.85 18.41 -13.08
CA GLY A 64 -15.11 17.68 -12.87
C GLY A 64 -15.18 16.92 -11.54
N LYS A 65 -16.35 16.34 -11.26
CA LYS A 65 -16.61 15.56 -10.04
C LYS A 65 -16.74 14.09 -10.38
N ARG A 66 -16.05 13.23 -9.61
CA ARG A 66 -16.29 11.79 -9.67
C ARG A 66 -17.65 11.49 -9.03
N PRO A 67 -18.60 10.83 -9.72
CA PRO A 67 -19.87 10.45 -9.12
C PRO A 67 -19.64 9.46 -7.97
N ILE A 68 -20.49 9.54 -6.96
CA ILE A 68 -20.47 8.58 -5.85
C ILE A 68 -20.98 7.23 -6.36
N GLY A 69 -20.28 6.16 -5.97
CA GLY A 69 -20.68 4.78 -6.28
C GLY A 69 -19.99 4.18 -7.51
N ARG A 70 -20.59 3.11 -8.03
CA ARG A 70 -20.07 2.37 -9.19
C ARG A 70 -20.09 3.26 -10.44
N PRO A 71 -19.12 3.12 -11.37
CA PRO A 71 -19.26 3.68 -12.70
C PRO A 71 -20.61 3.30 -13.33
N ARG A 72 -21.26 4.28 -13.95
CA ARG A 72 -22.50 4.07 -14.69
C ARG A 72 -22.16 3.34 -15.99
N THR A 73 -22.20 2.03 -15.93
CA THR A 73 -22.28 1.11 -17.08
C THR A 73 -23.68 0.54 -17.11
#